data_AF-A0A4U0YYZ0-F1
#
_entry.id   AF-A0A4U0YYZ0-F1
#
_cell.length_a   1.000
_cell.length_b   1.000
_cell.length_c   1.000
_cell.angle_alpha   90.00
_cell.angle_beta   90.00
_cell.angle_gamma   90.00
#
_symmetry.space_group_name_H-M   'P 1'
#
loop_
_entity.id
_entity.type
_entity.pdbx_description
1 polymer ?
#
loop_
_entity_poly.entity_id
_entity_poly.type
_entity_poly.pdbx_seq_one_letter_code
_entity_poly.pdbx_strand_id
1 'polypeptide(L)'
;MVFRSVLVALWLSLPASAEMPCADVALVLAIDASGSIDPVEFSLQTAATARALSDPEVVAAMQAVGGVALAAVIWATAAYGTQRLPGDGRWPGAGAGLRRPAGRS
;
A
#
# COMPACT_ATOMS: atom_id res chain seq x y z
N MET A 1 0.24 6.09 50.29
CA MET A 1 0.02 4.80 49.58
C MET A 1 -0.72 4.96 48.24
N VAL A 2 -1.74 5.84 48.14
CA VAL A 2 -2.56 6.03 46.92
C VAL A 2 -1.76 6.50 45.68
N PHE A 3 -0.77 7.38 45.86
CA PHE A 3 0.02 7.94 44.75
C PHE A 3 0.82 6.88 43.97
N ARG A 4 1.29 5.83 44.67
CA ARG A 4 2.06 4.74 44.06
C ARG A 4 1.17 3.83 43.22
N SER A 5 -0.09 3.65 43.62
CA SER A 5 -1.09 2.88 42.88
C SER A 5 -1.54 3.58 41.60
N VAL A 6 -1.64 4.92 41.62
CA VAL A 6 -2.01 5.71 40.43
C VAL A 6 -0.92 5.65 39.36
N LEU A 7 0.36 5.73 39.75
CA LEU A 7 1.49 5.61 38.82
C LEU A 7 1.55 4.24 38.13
N VAL A 8 1.29 3.15 38.86
CA VAL A 8 1.29 1.80 38.28
C VAL A 8 0.13 1.62 37.29
N ALA A 9 -1.06 2.12 37.62
CA ALA A 9 -2.21 2.07 36.71
C ALA A 9 -1.98 2.88 35.43
N LEU A 10 -1.30 4.03 35.53
CA LEU A 10 -0.92 4.84 34.37
C LEU A 10 0.07 4.10 33.46
N TRP A 11 1.04 3.39 34.04
CA TRP A 11 2.03 2.60 33.29
C TRP A 11 1.42 1.41 32.55
N LEU A 12 0.40 0.75 33.10
CA LEU A 12 -0.31 -0.35 32.42
C LEU A 12 -1.23 0.10 31.29
N SER A 13 -1.54 1.40 31.21
CA SER A 13 -2.38 1.97 30.16
C SER A 13 -1.63 2.41 28.91
N LEU A 14 -0.30 2.26 28.89
CA LEU A 14 0.46 2.51 27.66
C LEU A 14 0.06 1.47 26.60
N PRO A 15 -0.33 1.89 25.39
CA PRO A 15 -0.61 0.97 24.31
C PRO A 15 0.66 0.15 24.05
N ALA A 16 0.55 -1.17 24.16
CA ALA A 16 1.60 -2.06 23.69
C ALA A 16 1.77 -1.79 22.20
N SER A 17 2.97 -1.40 21.78
CA SER A 17 3.32 -1.35 20.36
C SER A 17 3.10 -2.75 19.81
N ALA A 18 2.05 -2.93 19.01
CA ALA A 18 1.83 -4.19 18.32
C ALA A 18 3.05 -4.42 17.42
N GLU A 19 3.76 -5.53 17.64
CA GLU A 19 4.75 -5.99 16.67
C GLU A 19 4.04 -6.12 15.32
N MET A 20 4.54 -5.41 14.32
CA MET A 20 4.06 -5.56 12.97
C MET A 20 4.49 -6.96 12.53
N PRO A 21 3.56 -7.88 12.22
CA PRO A 21 3.94 -9.25 11.86
C PRO A 21 4.97 -9.20 10.72
N CYS A 22 6.09 -9.89 10.89
CA CYS A 22 7.01 -10.11 9.79
C CYS A 22 6.24 -10.88 8.72
N ALA A 23 6.18 -10.33 7.50
CA ALA A 23 5.60 -11.06 6.38
C ALA A 23 6.56 -12.18 5.97
N ASP A 24 6.03 -13.38 5.81
CA ASP A 24 6.79 -14.53 5.32
C ASP A 24 7.11 -14.44 3.82
N VAL A 25 6.32 -13.65 3.08
CA VAL A 25 6.51 -13.40 1.65
C VAL A 25 6.56 -11.90 1.34
N ALA A 26 7.54 -11.48 0.55
CA ALA A 26 7.56 -10.17 -0.10
C ALA A 26 7.16 -10.32 -1.58
N LEU A 27 6.04 -9.71 -1.98
CA LEU A 27 5.52 -9.76 -3.35
C LEU A 27 5.61 -8.37 -4.00
N VAL A 28 6.21 -8.31 -5.19
CA VAL A 28 6.28 -7.09 -6.01
C VAL A 28 5.54 -7.31 -7.33
N LEU A 29 4.50 -6.52 -7.57
CA LEU A 29 3.77 -6.50 -8.84
C LEU A 29 4.46 -5.53 -9.81
N ALA A 30 5.04 -6.04 -10.90
CA ALA A 30 5.56 -5.22 -11.98
C ALA A 30 4.45 -4.99 -13.02
N ILE A 31 3.99 -3.74 -13.16
CA ILE A 31 2.90 -3.35 -14.05
C ILE A 31 3.47 -2.49 -15.18
N ASP A 32 3.27 -2.93 -16.41
CA ASP A 32 3.61 -2.15 -17.61
C ASP A 32 2.56 -1.07 -17.86
N ALA A 33 3.01 0.17 -17.98
CA ALA A 33 2.23 1.33 -18.38
C ALA A 33 2.91 2.08 -19.54
N SER A 34 3.70 1.37 -20.34
CA SER A 34 4.37 1.92 -21.52
C SER A 34 3.37 2.45 -22.56
N GLY A 35 3.83 3.39 -23.39
CA GLY A 35 2.98 4.29 -24.18
C GLY A 35 2.08 3.67 -25.25
N SER A 36 2.08 2.34 -25.39
CA SER A 36 1.11 1.59 -26.21
C SER A 36 -0.21 1.28 -25.49
N ILE A 37 -0.28 1.51 -24.17
CA ILE A 37 -1.48 1.26 -23.37
C ILE A 37 -2.32 2.54 -23.28
N ASP A 38 -3.60 2.43 -23.59
CA ASP A 38 -4.56 3.53 -23.46
C ASP A 38 -4.76 3.90 -21.97
N PRO A 39 -4.84 5.19 -21.58
CA PRO A 39 -5.08 5.60 -20.20
C PRO A 39 -6.33 4.97 -19.55
N VAL A 40 -7.37 4.71 -20.34
CA VAL A 40 -8.59 4.02 -19.90
C VAL A 40 -8.28 2.56 -19.57
N GLU A 41 -7.53 1.89 -20.43
CA GLU A 41 -7.14 0.49 -20.24
C GLU A 41 -6.22 0.32 -19.02
N PHE A 42 -5.26 1.24 -18.85
CA PHE A 42 -4.42 1.29 -17.65
C PHE A 42 -5.23 1.51 -16.38
N SER A 43 -6.21 2.41 -16.42
CA SER A 43 -7.10 2.70 -15.28
C SER A 43 -7.96 1.48 -14.94
N LEU A 44 -8.49 0.79 -15.96
CA LEU A 44 -9.25 -0.45 -15.79
C LEU A 44 -8.40 -1.55 -15.17
N GLN A 45 -7.18 -1.75 -15.68
CA GLN A 45 -6.25 -2.74 -15.15
C GLN A 45 -5.91 -2.45 -13.69
N THR A 46 -5.52 -1.21 -13.36
CA THR A 46 -5.16 -0.83 -11.99
C THR A 46 -6.34 -0.99 -11.03
N ALA A 47 -7.55 -0.60 -11.45
CA ALA A 47 -8.76 -0.78 -10.65
C ALA A 47 -9.12 -2.26 -10.44
N ALA A 48 -8.99 -3.09 -11.47
CA ALA A 48 -9.21 -4.53 -11.38
C ALA A 48 -8.18 -5.20 -10.47
N THR A 49 -6.89 -4.82 -10.57
CA THR A 49 -5.83 -5.31 -9.68
C THR A 49 -6.13 -4.93 -8.23
N ALA A 50 -6.47 -3.67 -7.95
CA ALA A 50 -6.81 -3.23 -6.59
C ALA A 50 -8.02 -3.99 -6.03
N ARG A 51 -9.04 -4.24 -6.86
CA ARG A 51 -10.22 -5.01 -6.47
C ARG A 51 -9.88 -6.47 -6.18
N ALA A 52 -9.05 -7.11 -7.01
CA ALA A 52 -8.60 -8.49 -6.78
C ALA A 52 -7.78 -8.61 -5.49
N LEU A 53 -6.88 -7.67 -5.21
CA LEU A 53 -6.07 -7.67 -3.99
C LEU A 53 -6.88 -7.41 -2.71
N SER A 54 -8.06 -6.81 -2.84
CA SER A 54 -8.99 -6.55 -1.73
C SER A 54 -10.06 -7.64 -1.58
N ASP A 55 -10.06 -8.64 -2.46
CA ASP A 55 -11.02 -9.74 -2.41
C ASP A 55 -10.79 -10.58 -1.14
N PRO A 56 -11.83 -10.92 -0.36
CA PRO A 56 -11.68 -11.68 0.88
C PRO A 56 -10.95 -13.01 0.71
N GLU A 57 -11.15 -13.71 -0.42
CA GLU A 57 -10.48 -14.99 -0.67
C GLU A 57 -8.99 -14.79 -0.93
N VAL A 58 -8.62 -13.72 -1.65
CA VAL A 58 -7.22 -13.36 -1.91
C VAL A 58 -6.53 -12.92 -0.62
N VAL A 59 -7.21 -12.13 0.21
CA VAL A 59 -6.69 -11.74 1.54
C VAL A 59 -6.49 -12.97 2.42
N ALA A 60 -7.46 -13.88 2.46
CA ALA A 60 -7.33 -15.12 3.22
C ALA A 60 -6.16 -15.98 2.73
N ALA A 61 -5.96 -16.08 1.41
CA ALA A 61 -4.83 -16.80 0.83
C ALA A 61 -3.48 -16.17 1.20
N MET A 62 -3.37 -14.83 1.17
CA MET A 62 -2.16 -14.11 1.59
C MET A 62 -1.87 -14.31 3.09
N GLN A 63 -2.90 -14.40 3.93
CA GLN A 63 -2.74 -14.68 5.36
C GLN A 63 -2.35 -16.13 5.64
N ALA A 64 -2.88 -17.09 4.87
CA ALA A 64 -2.62 -18.52 5.05
C ALA A 64 -1.14 -18.90 4.85
N VAL A 65 -0.38 -18.10 4.11
CA VAL A 65 1.07 -18.28 3.89
C VAL A 65 1.94 -17.50 4.90
N GLY A 66 1.34 -17.02 6.00
CA GLY A 66 2.06 -16.27 7.04
C GLY A 66 2.17 -14.76 6.78
N GLY A 67 1.36 -14.25 5.85
CA GLY A 67 1.30 -12.83 5.52
C GLY A 67 2.21 -12.45 4.36
N VAL A 68 1.71 -11.52 3.54
CA VAL A 68 2.40 -11.03 2.35
C VAL A 68 2.62 -9.52 2.48
N ALA A 69 3.87 -9.08 2.43
CA ALA A 69 4.23 -7.70 2.22
C ALA A 69 4.12 -7.39 0.71
N LEU A 70 3.23 -6.48 0.34
CA LEU A 70 2.92 -6.20 -1.05
C LEU A 70 3.46 -4.84 -1.49
N ALA A 71 4.08 -4.80 -2.67
CA ALA A 71 4.45 -3.57 -3.36
C ALA A 71 4.07 -3.65 -4.85
N ALA A 72 3.93 -2.50 -5.50
CA ALA A 72 3.75 -2.40 -6.95
C ALA A 72 4.77 -1.43 -7.54
N VAL A 73 5.35 -1.82 -8.68
CA VAL A 73 6.22 -1.00 -9.52
C VAL A 73 5.51 -0.80 -10.84
N ILE A 74 5.21 0.45 -11.16
CA ILE A 74 4.60 0.82 -12.44
C ILE A 74 5.71 1.47 -13.26
N TRP A 75 6.04 0.88 -14.41
CA TRP A 75 6.98 1.49 -15.34
C TRP A 75 6.22 2.02 -16.55
N ALA A 76 6.50 3.27 -16.91
CA ALA A 76 6.00 3.90 -18.12
C ALA A 76 7.16 4.51 -18.89
N THR A 77 6.96 4.79 -20.17
CA THR A 77 7.84 5.74 -20.87
C THR A 77 7.62 7.13 -20.25
N ALA A 78 8.61 8.03 -20.33
CA ALA A 78 8.87 9.21 -19.49
C ALA A 78 7.73 10.21 -19.14
N ALA A 79 6.47 9.97 -19.52
CA ALA A 79 5.31 10.79 -19.20
C ALA A 79 4.86 10.73 -17.73
N TYR A 80 5.30 9.75 -16.94
CA TYR A 80 4.93 9.60 -15.53
C TYR A 80 6.20 9.49 -14.66
N GLY A 81 6.37 10.45 -13.73
CA GLY A 81 7.52 10.46 -12.81
C GLY A 81 7.46 9.35 -11.77
N THR A 82 8.60 9.03 -11.15
CA THR A 82 8.69 8.03 -10.08
C THR A 82 7.77 8.37 -8.91
N GLN A 83 6.81 7.51 -8.58
CA GLN A 83 5.95 7.67 -7.41
C GLN A 83 6.39 6.71 -6.29
N ARG A 84 6.79 7.27 -5.13
CA ARG A 84 6.97 6.48 -3.91
C ARG A 84 5.63 6.39 -3.19
N LEU A 85 5.16 5.18 -2.98
CA LEU A 85 4.04 4.93 -2.07
C LEU A 85 4.52 5.22 -0.63
N PRO A 86 3.75 5.94 0.19
CA PRO A 86 4.09 6.12 1.60
C PRO A 86 4.17 4.74 2.29
N GLY A 87 5.22 4.53 3.08
CA GLY A 87 5.47 3.26 3.78
C GLY A 87 4.46 2.93 4.90
N ASP A 88 3.38 3.70 5.03
CA ASP A 88 2.32 3.53 6.03
C ASP A 88 1.12 2.71 5.50
N GLY A 89 1.20 2.21 4.26
CA GLY A 89 0.16 1.36 3.66
C GLY A 89 -1.15 2.09 3.34
N ARG A 90 -1.20 3.42 3.45
CA ARG A 90 -2.42 4.19 3.21
C ARG A 90 -2.48 4.65 1.75
N TRP A 91 -3.25 3.93 0.93
CA TRP A 91 -3.59 4.34 -0.43
C TRP A 91 -4.52 5.57 -0.40
N PRO A 92 -4.11 6.76 -0.88
CA PRO A 92 -5.08 7.78 -1.24
C PRO A 92 -5.75 7.30 -2.53
N GLY A 93 -7.06 7.04 -2.45
CA GLY A 93 -7.88 6.53 -3.55
C GLY A 93 -7.61 7.18 -4.92
N ALA A 94 -8.13 6.55 -5.97
CA ALA A 94 -7.94 6.83 -7.41
C ALA A 94 -8.27 8.27 -7.92
N GLY A 95 -8.46 9.24 -7.03
CA GLY A 95 -8.73 10.65 -7.34
C GLY A 95 -7.69 11.66 -6.83
N ALA A 96 -6.60 11.23 -6.18
CA ALA A 96 -5.53 12.13 -5.73
C ALA A 96 -4.63 12.57 -6.90
N GLY A 97 -5.20 13.36 -7.81
CA GLY A 97 -4.51 14.28 -8.71
C GLY A 97 -3.30 13.75 -9.48
N LEU A 98 -3.52 12.91 -10.49
CA LEU A 98 -2.56 12.64 -11.56
C LEU A 98 -2.35 13.93 -12.39
N ARG A 99 -1.55 14.88 -11.88
CA ARG A 99 -1.11 16.02 -12.68
C ARG A 99 0.13 15.62 -13.46
N ARG A 100 0.01 15.63 -14.79
CA ARG A 100 1.16 15.58 -15.69
C ARG A 100 2.14 16.70 -15.28
N PRO A 101 3.44 16.41 -15.08
CA PRO A 101 4.44 17.46 -15.02
C PRO A 101 4.37 18.22 -16.36
N ALA A 102 4.27 19.56 -16.28
CA ALA A 102 4.28 20.40 -17.47
C ALA A 102 5.61 20.16 -18.22
N GLY A 103 5.53 19.47 -19.35
CA GLY A 103 6.68 19.23 -20.22
C GLY A 103 7.22 20.57 -20.71
N ARG A 104 8.54 20.74 -20.63
CA ARG A 104 9.23 21.75 -21.45
C ARG A 104 9.33 21.21 -22.87
N SER A 105 8.84 22.03 -23.80
CA SER A 105 9.11 21.97 -25.25
C SER A 105 10.59 22.02 -25.56
#